data_AF-A0ABD0PRE8-F1
#
_entry.id   AF-A0ABD0PRE8-F1
#
_cell.length_a   1.000
_cell.length_b   1.000
_cell.length_c   1.000
_cell.angle_alpha   90.00
_cell.angle_beta   90.00
_cell.angle_gamma   90.00
#
_symmetry.space_group_name_H-M   'P 1'
#
loop_
_entity.id
_entity.type
_entity.pdbx_description
1 polymer ?
#
loop_
_entity_poly.entity_id
_entity_poly.type
_entity_poly.pdbx_seq_one_letter_code
_entity_poly.pdbx_strand_id
1 'polypeptide(L)' 'SILFKLQFEEQVNNVKPDVVAVTAACEELRQSESFAKLLEMTLLLGNFMNAGSRNAKAFGFSISYLCK' A
#
# COMPACT_ATOMS: atom_id res chain seq x y z
N SER A 1 -22.67 -33.37 5.46
CA SER A 1 -23.06 -32.27 4.54
C SER A 1 -23.99 -31.22 5.15
N ILE A 2 -24.90 -31.56 6.08
CA ILE A 2 -25.88 -30.61 6.66
C ILE A 2 -25.18 -29.50 7.48
N LEU A 3 -24.21 -29.85 8.34
CA LEU A 3 -23.48 -28.87 9.16
C LEU A 3 -22.74 -27.82 8.31
N PHE A 4 -22.06 -28.26 7.25
CA PHE A 4 -21.41 -27.35 6.29
C PHE A 4 -22.42 -26.37 5.68
N LYS A 5 -23.58 -26.86 5.24
CA LYS A 5 -24.62 -25.99 4.66
C LYS A 5 -25.14 -24.94 5.66
N LEU A 6 -25.26 -25.30 6.93
CA LEU A 6 -25.70 -24.39 8.00
C LEU A 6 -24.64 -23.33 8.35
N GLN A 7 -23.35 -23.69 8.31
CA GLN A 7 -22.25 -22.80 8.67
C GLN A 7 -21.68 -22.02 7.48
N PHE A 8 -21.98 -22.43 6.24
CA PHE A 8 -21.36 -21.87 5.04
C PHE A 8 -21.51 -20.34 4.96
N GLU A 9 -22.73 -19.84 5.20
CA GLU A 9 -23.02 -18.42 5.14
C GLU A 9 -22.25 -17.63 6.21
N GLU A 10 -22.19 -18.15 7.44
CA GLU A 10 -21.40 -17.56 8.52
C GLU A 10 -19.90 -17.49 8.16
N GLN A 11 -19.33 -18.60 7.66
CA GLN A 11 -17.92 -18.64 7.29
C GLN A 11 -17.59 -17.67 6.15
N VAL A 12 -18.46 -17.54 5.15
CA VAL A 12 -18.31 -16.55 4.08
C VAL A 12 -18.38 -15.13 4.61
N ASN A 13 -19.35 -14.85 5.49
CA ASN A 13 -19.52 -13.53 6.10
C ASN A 13 -18.37 -13.16 7.05
N ASN A 14 -17.64 -14.15 7.59
CA ASN A 14 -16.45 -13.91 8.41
C ASN A 14 -15.21 -13.58 7.56
N VAL A 15 -15.07 -14.16 6.36
CA VAL A 15 -13.90 -13.93 5.48
C VAL A 15 -14.08 -12.69 4.59
N LYS A 16 -15.32 -12.41 4.17
CA LYS A 16 -15.62 -11.31 3.24
C LYS A 16 -15.09 -9.93 3.70
N PRO A 17 -15.21 -9.52 4.98
CA PRO A 17 -14.74 -8.22 5.44
C PRO A 17 -13.24 -8.02 5.21
N ASP A 18 -12.42 -9.05 5.46
CA ASP A 18 -10.96 -8.97 5.29
C ASP A 18 -10.58 -8.77 3.82
N VAL A 19 -11.24 -9.49 2.91
CA VAL A 19 -11.02 -9.35 1.47
C VAL A 19 -11.41 -7.95 1.00
N VAL A 20 -12.55 -7.43 1.47
CA VAL A 20 -13.01 -6.08 1.15
C VAL A 20 -12.05 -5.03 1.70
N ALA A 21 -11.57 -5.19 2.94
CA ALA A 21 -10.64 -4.26 3.56
C ALA A 21 -9.30 -4.17 2.80
N VAL A 22 -8.72 -5.31 2.43
CA VAL A 22 -7.47 -5.34 1.65
C VAL A 22 -7.67 -4.76 0.25
N THR A 23 -8.81 -5.05 -0.39
CA THR A 23 -9.12 -4.49 -1.71
C THR A 23 -9.26 -2.97 -1.65
N ALA A 24 -10.05 -2.47 -0.70
CA ALA A 24 -10.24 -1.04 -0.48
C ALA A 24 -8.90 -0.34 -0.18
N ALA A 25 -8.08 -0.90 0.72
CA ALA A 25 -6.76 -0.34 1.03
C ALA A 25 -5.85 -0.27 -0.21
N CYS A 26 -5.85 -1.29 -1.07
CA CYS A 26 -5.08 -1.28 -2.31
C CYS A 26 -5.60 -0.22 -3.31
N GLU A 27 -6.91 -0.07 -3.43
CA GLU A 27 -7.55 0.90 -4.31
C GLU A 27 -7.29 2.34 -3.84
N GLU A 28 -7.52 2.62 -2.56
CA GLU A 28 -7.26 3.93 -1.95
C GLU A 28 -5.79 4.32 -2.10
N LEU A 29 -4.85 3.41 -1.82
CA LEU A 29 -3.42 3.67 -1.98
C LEU A 29 -3.06 4.02 -3.43
N ARG A 30 -3.64 3.31 -4.40
CA ARG A 30 -3.36 3.51 -5.83
C ARG A 30 -3.99 4.79 -6.38
N GLN A 31 -5.17 5.17 -5.88
CA GLN A 31 -5.92 6.34 -6.36
C GLN A 31 -5.56 7.63 -5.61
N SER A 32 -4.85 7.54 -4.49
CA SER A 32 -4.48 8.70 -3.68
C SER A 32 -3.43 9.58 -4.38
N GLU A 33 -3.89 10.66 -5.01
CA GLU A 33 -3.02 11.69 -5.58
C GLU A 33 -2.16 12.39 -4.53
N SER A 34 -2.66 12.53 -3.30
CA SER A 34 -1.92 13.14 -2.20
C SER A 34 -0.73 12.27 -1.77
N PHE A 35 -0.93 10.94 -1.73
CA PHE A 35 0.14 10.01 -1.45
C PHE A 35 1.19 9.99 -2.57
N ALA A 36 0.75 10.02 -3.84
CA ALA A 36 1.67 10.13 -4.99
C ALA A 36 2.54 11.40 -4.90
N LYS A 37 1.93 12.57 -4.63
CA LYS A 37 2.66 13.83 -4.42
C LYS A 37 3.64 13.76 -3.25
N LEU A 38 3.28 13.08 -2.16
CA LEU A 38 4.20 12.88 -1.04
C LEU A 38 5.44 12.06 -1.49
N LEU A 39 5.24 10.98 -2.24
CA LEU A 39 6.35 10.17 -2.77
C LEU A 39 7.26 10.98 -3.70
N GLU A 40 6.68 11.82 -4.57
CA GLU A 40 7.45 12.73 -5.43
C GLU A 40 8.30 13.72 -4.63
N MET A 41 7.72 14.32 -3.59
CA MET A 41 8.44 15.25 -2.72
C MET A 41 9.55 14.55 -1.95
N THR A 42 9.30 13.35 -1.41
CA THR A 42 10.33 12.54 -0.75
C THR A 42 11.47 12.19 -1.72
N LEU A 43 11.15 11.82 -2.96
CA LEU A 43 12.16 11.54 -3.98
C LEU A 43 12.99 12.77 -4.33
N LEU A 44 12.35 13.93 -4.51
CA LEU A 44 13.02 15.20 -4.80
C LEU A 44 13.99 15.57 -3.69
N LEU A 45 13.51 15.57 -2.44
CA LEU A 45 14.32 15.89 -1.26
C LEU A 45 15.47 14.89 -1.11
N GLY A 46 15.18 13.60 -1.25
CA GLY A 46 16.19 12.54 -1.21
C GLY A 46 17.30 12.75 -2.23
N ASN A 47 16.96 13.00 -3.49
CA ASN A 47 17.94 13.25 -4.55
C ASN A 47 18.76 14.52 -4.29
N PHE A 48 18.13 15.60 -3.81
CA PHE A 48 18.82 16.84 -3.46
C PHE A 48 19.81 16.64 -2.30
N MET A 49 19.37 16.02 -1.22
CA MET A 49 20.21 15.78 -0.03
C MET A 49 21.35 14.80 -0.30
N ASN A 50 21.13 13.82 -1.19
CA ASN A 50 22.12 12.81 -1.55
C ASN A 50 23.00 13.23 -2.74
N ALA A 51 22.98 14.50 -3.15
CA ALA A 51 23.80 15.02 -4.24
C ALA A 51 25.29 14.65 -4.07
N GLY A 52 25.92 14.13 -5.12
CA GLY A 52 27.32 13.67 -5.10
C GLY A 52 27.54 12.25 -4.57
N SER A 53 26.51 11.59 -4.05
CA SER A 53 26.57 10.17 -3.68
C SER A 53 26.10 9.25 -4.82
N ARG A 54 26.25 7.94 -4.62
CA ARG A 54 25.69 6.91 -5.52
C ARG A 54 24.16 7.04 -5.70
N ASN A 55 23.46 7.66 -4.74
CA ASN A 55 22.00 7.76 -4.71
C ASN A 55 21.47 9.12 -5.22
N ALA A 56 22.31 10.03 -5.69
CA ALA A 56 21.96 11.41 -6.09
C ALA A 56 20.95 11.55 -7.25
N LYS A 57 20.62 10.46 -7.94
CA LYS A 57 19.80 10.44 -9.16
C LYS A 57 18.86 9.23 -9.18
N ALA A 58 18.21 8.97 -8.05
CA ALA A 58 17.23 7.90 -7.95
C ALA A 58 15.97 8.25 -8.78
N PHE A 59 15.40 7.25 -9.45
CA PHE A 59 14.10 7.33 -10.11
C PHE A 59 12.94 6.89 -9.20
N GLY A 60 13.27 6.34 -8.03
CA GLY A 60 12.31 5.86 -7.04
C GLY A 60 13.02 5.26 -5.84
N PHE A 61 12.24 4.93 -4.81
CA PHE A 61 12.71 4.30 -3.58
C PHE A 61 11.67 3.27 -3.10
N SER A 62 12.09 2.32 -2.25
CA SER A 62 11.14 1.37 -1.67
C SER A 62 10.23 2.08 -0.67
N ILE A 63 8.91 1.86 -0.77
CA ILE A 63 7.91 2.45 0.14
C ILE A 63 8.18 2.16 1.62
N SER A 64 8.85 1.03 1.92
CA SER A 64 9.26 0.67 3.29
C SER A 64 10.23 1.67 3.95
N TYR A 65 10.89 2.52 3.17
CA TYR A 65 11.76 3.58 3.72
C TYR A 65 10.99 4.74 4.35
N LEU A 66 9.69 4.91 4.07
CA LEU A 66 8.89 5.98 4.69
C LEU A 66 8.79 5.84 6.21
N CYS A 67 8.92 4.62 6.73
CA CYS A 67 8.82 4.32 8.16
C CYS A 67 10.18 4.31 8.87
N LYS A 68 11.25 4.83 8.24
CA LYS A 68 12.57 4.98 8.84
C LYS A 68 12.83 6.44 9.18
#